data_AF-A0A534DHH9-F1
#
_entry.id   AF-A0A534DHH9-F1
#
_cell.length_a   1.000
_cell.length_b   1.000
_cell.length_c   1.000
_cell.angle_alpha   90.00
_cell.angle_beta   90.00
_cell.angle_gamma   90.00
#
_symmetry.space_group_name_H-M   'P 1'
#
loop_
_entity.id
_entity.type
_entity.pdbx_description
1 polymer ?
#
loop_
_entity_poly.entity_id
_entity_poly.type
_entity_poly.pdbx_seq_one_letter_code
_entity_poly.pdbx_strand_id
1 'polypeptide(L)'
;MYDSLLIERLLSSGSPGERLDEGTLGALAATGAGPVLGGAEFAELKAHGVFREDVEFGGGRVRARGGEWIAADLADPASRARLALECLGSALSNGQVLHAGLFLGPRGFYAALRELPEAERALFGMRGVAFVNQLYGADQELRILQRRAARFINTTMMVTLLGAAVSDQLETGEVVSGVGGQYNFVAMAHALPDARSILCVRATRTRGGRTTSNLLWSYGHATIPRHLRDIVVTEYGIADIRGRTDEETIAALLNVADSRFQEELLARARAAGKIRADYRIPAAFRNNFPGRLELALGSYRRQGYFSEYPFGTDLTGDEIALARALKYLERRTGSALARLGTAAAALGARPAERHASALKRMELDTPRDFRERLLQRLVVLGLDAGAV
;
A
#
# COMPACT_ATOMS: atom_id res chain seq x y z
N MET A 1 -5.64 -13.06 -12.18
CA MET A 1 -6.69 -13.62 -11.30
C MET A 1 -7.93 -13.84 -12.14
N TYR A 2 -8.60 -14.97 -11.99
CA TYR A 2 -9.84 -15.32 -12.67
C TYR A 2 -10.92 -15.49 -11.63
N ASP A 3 -12.15 -15.07 -11.95
CA ASP A 3 -13.32 -15.25 -11.08
C ASP A 3 -13.90 -16.67 -11.21
N SER A 4 -13.00 -17.67 -11.15
CA SER A 4 -13.29 -19.09 -11.34
C SER A 4 -12.35 -19.92 -10.49
N LEU A 5 -12.92 -20.75 -9.61
CA LEU A 5 -12.15 -21.66 -8.78
C LEU A 5 -11.48 -22.77 -9.60
N LEU A 6 -12.16 -23.25 -10.65
CA LEU A 6 -11.60 -24.26 -11.55
C LEU A 6 -10.33 -23.75 -12.24
N ILE A 7 -10.37 -22.52 -12.76
CA ILE A 7 -9.23 -21.90 -13.43
C ILE A 7 -8.10 -21.58 -12.45
N GLU A 8 -8.40 -21.05 -11.27
CA GLU A 8 -7.35 -20.73 -10.28
C GLU A 8 -6.68 -21.99 -9.71
N ARG A 9 -7.41 -23.09 -9.53
CA ARG A 9 -6.85 -24.39 -9.18
C ARG A 9 -5.98 -24.95 -10.30
N LEU A 10 -6.41 -24.81 -11.56
CA LEU A 10 -5.63 -25.22 -12.73
C LEU A 10 -4.30 -24.47 -12.80
N LEU A 11 -4.34 -23.14 -12.67
CA LEU A 11 -3.12 -22.31 -12.64
C LEU A 11 -2.21 -22.67 -11.47
N SER A 12 -2.80 -23.02 -10.32
CA SER A 12 -2.05 -23.41 -9.13
C SER A 12 -1.38 -24.79 -9.26
N SER A 13 -1.89 -25.68 -10.13
CA SER A 13 -1.25 -26.96 -10.45
C SER A 13 -0.12 -26.84 -11.49
N GLY A 14 0.10 -25.64 -12.05
CA GLY A 14 1.12 -25.39 -13.08
C GLY A 14 0.63 -25.62 -14.51
N SER A 15 -0.70 -25.65 -14.72
CA SER A 15 -1.35 -25.80 -16.02
C SER A 15 -2.26 -24.59 -16.31
N PRO A 16 -2.56 -24.24 -17.57
CA PRO A 16 -1.86 -24.68 -18.78
C PRO A 16 -0.41 -24.19 -18.82
N GLY A 17 0.38 -24.76 -19.73
CA GLY A 17 1.63 -24.14 -20.16
C GLY A 17 1.37 -22.89 -21.03
N GLU A 18 2.18 -22.68 -22.07
CA GLU A 18 2.00 -21.54 -22.98
C GLU A 18 0.72 -21.62 -23.82
N ARG A 19 0.13 -22.81 -23.98
CA ARG A 19 -1.06 -23.06 -24.79
C ARG A 19 -1.99 -24.02 -24.08
N LEU A 20 -3.28 -23.92 -24.43
CA LEU A 20 -4.29 -24.89 -24.03
C LEU A 20 -4.13 -26.16 -24.88
N ASP A 21 -4.04 -27.32 -24.24
CA ASP A 21 -3.86 -28.60 -24.90
C ASP A 21 -4.68 -29.72 -24.23
N GLU A 22 -4.47 -30.96 -24.67
CA GLU A 22 -5.10 -32.14 -24.06
C GLU A 22 -4.73 -32.29 -22.57
N GLY A 23 -3.49 -31.92 -22.21
CA GLY A 23 -3.01 -31.94 -20.83
C GLY A 23 -3.81 -30.98 -19.95
N THR A 24 -4.16 -29.80 -20.46
CA THR A 24 -5.06 -28.86 -19.79
C THR A 24 -6.42 -29.49 -19.46
N LEU A 25 -7.03 -30.19 -20.42
CA LEU A 25 -8.30 -30.88 -20.22
C LEU A 25 -8.18 -32.02 -19.20
N GLY A 26 -7.08 -32.76 -19.22
CA GLY A 26 -6.80 -33.81 -18.22
C GLY A 26 -6.60 -33.24 -16.82
N ALA A 27 -5.96 -32.07 -16.70
CA ALA A 27 -5.74 -31.41 -15.43
C ALA A 27 -7.03 -30.83 -14.81
N LEU A 28 -8.03 -30.43 -15.62
CA LEU A 28 -9.30 -29.90 -15.12
C LEU A 28 -10.07 -30.89 -14.22
N ALA A 29 -9.99 -32.19 -14.49
CA ALA A 29 -10.59 -33.20 -13.63
C ALA A 29 -9.96 -33.18 -12.21
N ALA A 30 -8.66 -32.95 -12.11
CA ALA A 30 -7.95 -32.85 -10.83
C ALA A 30 -8.23 -31.52 -10.09
N THR A 31 -8.80 -30.52 -10.76
CA THR A 31 -9.15 -29.22 -10.17
C THR A 31 -10.60 -29.14 -9.70
N GLY A 32 -11.34 -30.24 -9.80
CA GLY A 32 -12.71 -30.37 -9.31
C GLY A 32 -13.79 -30.22 -10.37
N ALA A 33 -13.44 -30.18 -11.66
CA ALA A 33 -14.42 -30.38 -12.72
C ALA A 33 -14.93 -31.82 -12.69
N GLY A 34 -16.22 -32.03 -12.99
CA GLY A 34 -16.77 -33.36 -13.15
C GLY A 34 -16.05 -34.17 -14.24
N PRO A 35 -16.07 -35.53 -14.17
CA PRO A 35 -15.49 -36.36 -15.21
C PRO A 35 -16.18 -36.12 -16.57
N VAL A 36 -17.46 -35.75 -16.56
CA VAL A 36 -18.18 -35.24 -17.73
C VAL A 36 -18.66 -33.83 -17.41
N LEU A 37 -18.30 -32.86 -18.27
CA LEU A 37 -18.66 -31.47 -18.07
C LEU A 37 -20.18 -31.27 -18.11
N GLY A 38 -20.71 -30.64 -17.07
CA GLY A 38 -22.05 -30.07 -17.08
C GLY A 38 -22.11 -28.77 -17.88
N GLY A 39 -23.33 -28.31 -18.19
CA GLY A 39 -23.51 -27.06 -18.95
C GLY A 39 -22.98 -25.82 -18.24
N ALA A 40 -23.06 -25.78 -16.91
CA ALA A 40 -22.52 -24.68 -16.10
C ALA A 40 -20.98 -24.65 -16.13
N GLU A 41 -20.33 -25.80 -15.93
CA GLU A 41 -18.87 -25.92 -16.00
C GLU A 41 -18.36 -25.57 -17.39
N PHE A 42 -19.01 -26.09 -18.45
CA PHE A 42 -18.65 -25.73 -19.82
C PHE A 42 -18.79 -24.23 -20.08
N ALA A 43 -19.89 -23.61 -19.64
CA ALA A 43 -20.10 -22.17 -19.80
C ALA A 43 -19.04 -21.35 -19.06
N GLU A 44 -18.65 -21.73 -17.85
CA GLU A 44 -17.57 -21.09 -17.08
C GLU A 44 -16.22 -21.23 -17.79
N LEU A 45 -15.86 -22.43 -18.22
CA LEU A 45 -14.60 -22.70 -18.93
C LEU A 45 -14.54 -21.94 -20.27
N LYS A 46 -15.65 -21.89 -21.01
CA LYS A 46 -15.77 -21.10 -22.24
C LYS A 46 -15.63 -19.60 -21.97
N ALA A 47 -16.29 -19.09 -20.94
CA ALA A 47 -16.17 -17.68 -20.54
C ALA A 47 -14.74 -17.29 -20.15
N HIS A 48 -13.88 -18.24 -19.80
CA HIS A 48 -12.46 -18.02 -19.53
C HIS A 48 -11.54 -18.47 -20.66
N GLY A 49 -12.08 -18.69 -21.87
CA GLY A 49 -11.29 -18.93 -23.07
C GLY A 49 -10.72 -20.35 -23.19
N VAL A 50 -11.11 -21.30 -22.32
CA VAL A 50 -10.70 -22.70 -22.45
C VAL A 50 -11.26 -23.30 -23.74
N PHE A 51 -12.52 -23.02 -24.05
CA PHE A 51 -13.16 -23.38 -25.32
C PHE A 51 -13.34 -22.14 -26.20
N ARG A 52 -13.33 -22.31 -27.52
CA ARG A 52 -13.59 -21.20 -28.45
C ARG A 52 -15.03 -20.71 -28.36
N GLU A 53 -15.22 -19.45 -28.75
CA GLU A 53 -16.54 -18.80 -28.79
C GLU A 53 -17.55 -19.50 -29.73
N ASP A 54 -17.09 -20.15 -30.79
CA ASP A 54 -17.94 -20.85 -31.75
C ASP A 54 -18.41 -22.24 -31.30
N VAL A 55 -17.94 -22.71 -30.14
CA VAL A 55 -18.23 -24.06 -29.64
C VAL A 55 -19.55 -24.08 -28.87
N GLU A 56 -20.38 -25.07 -29.19
CA GLU A 56 -21.70 -25.31 -28.61
C GLU A 56 -21.66 -26.47 -27.61
N PHE A 57 -22.52 -26.42 -26.59
CA PHE A 57 -22.72 -27.50 -25.62
C PHE A 57 -24.17 -27.97 -25.63
N GLY A 58 -24.40 -29.28 -25.62
CA GLY A 58 -25.72 -29.87 -25.57
C GLY A 58 -25.68 -31.34 -25.16
N GLY A 59 -26.48 -31.72 -24.15
CA GLY A 59 -26.63 -33.12 -23.73
C GLY A 59 -25.33 -33.81 -23.29
N GLY A 60 -24.44 -33.10 -22.61
CA GLY A 60 -23.13 -33.64 -22.19
C GLY A 60 -22.13 -33.79 -23.34
N ARG A 61 -22.37 -33.10 -24.45
CA ARG A 61 -21.52 -33.12 -25.65
C ARG A 61 -21.17 -31.71 -26.07
N VAL A 62 -20.03 -31.58 -26.73
CA VAL A 62 -19.43 -30.33 -27.19
C VAL A 62 -19.16 -30.43 -28.69
N ARG A 63 -19.32 -29.33 -29.42
CA ARG A 63 -19.10 -29.30 -30.87
C ARG A 63 -18.67 -27.93 -31.36
N ALA A 64 -17.63 -27.88 -32.19
CA ALA A 64 -17.27 -26.67 -32.95
C ALA A 64 -18.28 -26.39 -34.09
N ARG A 65 -18.41 -25.14 -34.53
CA ARG A 65 -19.40 -24.80 -35.57
C ARG A 65 -19.21 -25.64 -36.83
N GLY A 66 -20.22 -26.47 -37.16
CA GLY A 66 -20.19 -27.36 -38.32
C GLY A 66 -19.41 -28.68 -38.14
N GLY A 67 -18.88 -28.94 -36.94
CA GLY A 67 -18.18 -30.18 -36.59
C GLY A 67 -19.10 -31.31 -36.13
N GLU A 68 -18.54 -32.34 -35.53
CA GLU A 68 -19.28 -33.44 -34.90
C GLU A 68 -19.46 -33.22 -33.39
N TRP A 69 -20.49 -33.85 -32.81
CA TRP A 69 -20.66 -33.86 -31.37
C TRP A 69 -19.66 -34.80 -30.69
N ILE A 70 -18.79 -34.24 -29.85
CA ILE A 70 -17.80 -34.95 -29.05
C ILE A 70 -18.34 -35.09 -27.62
N ALA A 71 -18.12 -36.23 -26.95
CA ALA A 71 -18.51 -36.35 -25.55
C ALA A 71 -17.70 -35.35 -24.70
N ALA A 72 -18.34 -34.66 -23.76
CA ALA A 72 -17.69 -33.72 -22.86
C ALA A 72 -16.99 -34.45 -21.68
N ASP A 73 -16.44 -35.64 -21.95
CA ASP A 73 -15.83 -36.53 -20.97
C ASP A 73 -14.33 -36.20 -20.85
N LEU A 74 -13.96 -35.60 -19.73
CA LEU A 74 -12.59 -35.28 -19.37
C LEU A 74 -11.82 -36.49 -18.83
N ALA A 75 -12.47 -37.60 -18.48
CA ALA A 75 -11.81 -38.82 -18.05
C ALA A 75 -11.36 -39.68 -19.24
N ASP A 76 -12.12 -39.68 -20.34
CA ASP A 76 -11.81 -40.39 -21.58
C ASP A 76 -10.71 -39.69 -22.41
N PRO A 77 -9.54 -40.33 -22.62
CA PRO A 77 -8.47 -39.76 -23.45
C PRO A 77 -8.89 -39.48 -24.90
N ALA A 78 -9.78 -40.29 -25.49
CA ALA A 78 -10.21 -40.09 -26.87
C ALA A 78 -11.06 -38.82 -27.01
N SER A 79 -11.98 -38.61 -26.06
CA SER A 79 -12.76 -37.38 -25.95
C SER A 79 -11.86 -36.17 -25.73
N ARG A 80 -10.90 -36.22 -24.79
CA ARG A 80 -9.95 -35.12 -24.58
C ARG A 80 -9.13 -34.77 -25.82
N ALA A 81 -8.58 -35.76 -26.52
CA ALA A 81 -7.78 -35.53 -27.72
C ALA A 81 -8.60 -34.83 -28.83
N ARG A 82 -9.85 -35.26 -29.03
CA ARG A 82 -10.77 -34.61 -29.97
C ARG A 82 -11.14 -33.18 -29.55
N LEU A 83 -11.49 -32.98 -28.28
CA LEU A 83 -11.80 -31.65 -27.76
C LEU A 83 -10.59 -30.70 -27.87
N ALA A 84 -9.39 -31.20 -27.60
CA ALA A 84 -8.15 -30.45 -27.74
C ALA A 84 -7.90 -29.99 -29.18
N LEU A 85 -8.09 -30.90 -30.14
CA LEU A 85 -7.91 -30.61 -31.56
C LEU A 85 -8.99 -29.68 -32.10
N GLU A 86 -10.26 -29.92 -31.75
CA GLU A 86 -11.40 -29.34 -32.44
C GLU A 86 -12.04 -28.18 -31.68
N CYS A 87 -11.87 -28.01 -30.36
CA CYS A 87 -12.72 -27.11 -29.54
C CYS A 87 -11.97 -26.13 -28.62
N LEU A 88 -10.69 -26.37 -28.28
CA LEU A 88 -9.96 -25.48 -27.37
C LEU A 88 -9.70 -24.09 -27.96
N GLY A 89 -9.72 -23.08 -27.07
CA GLY A 89 -9.25 -21.74 -27.34
C GLY A 89 -7.74 -21.65 -27.48
N SER A 90 -7.23 -20.48 -27.85
CA SER A 90 -5.79 -20.24 -27.99
C SER A 90 -5.11 -19.87 -26.66
N ALA A 91 -5.84 -19.24 -25.75
CA ALA A 91 -5.36 -18.81 -24.44
C ALA A 91 -6.53 -18.55 -23.49
N LEU A 92 -6.25 -18.53 -22.19
CA LEU A 92 -7.23 -18.09 -21.19
C LEU A 92 -7.58 -16.60 -21.39
N SER A 93 -8.84 -16.25 -21.17
CA SER A 93 -9.38 -14.90 -21.34
C SER A 93 -10.14 -14.43 -20.08
N ASN A 94 -10.45 -13.13 -20.03
CA ASN A 94 -11.19 -12.51 -18.91
C ASN A 94 -10.49 -12.61 -17.54
N GLY A 95 -9.15 -12.68 -17.55
CA GLY A 95 -8.33 -12.53 -16.36
C GLY A 95 -8.21 -11.06 -15.95
N GLN A 96 -8.18 -10.82 -14.65
CA GLN A 96 -8.01 -9.50 -14.02
C GLN A 96 -6.65 -9.41 -13.33
N VAL A 97 -6.06 -8.22 -13.36
CA VAL A 97 -4.78 -7.92 -12.68
C VAL A 97 -4.99 -7.30 -11.30
N LEU A 98 -6.15 -6.70 -11.05
CA LEU A 98 -6.47 -6.03 -9.80
C LEU A 98 -7.94 -6.21 -9.43
N HIS A 99 -8.19 -6.57 -8.16
CA HIS A 99 -9.49 -6.36 -7.53
C HIS A 99 -9.44 -5.09 -6.69
N ALA A 100 -10.20 -4.06 -7.07
CA ALA A 100 -10.18 -2.76 -6.42
C ALA A 100 -11.52 -2.42 -5.77
N GLY A 101 -11.47 -1.87 -4.55
CA GLY A 101 -12.65 -1.35 -3.86
C GLY A 101 -12.97 0.10 -4.21
N LEU A 102 -11.95 0.90 -4.48
CA LEU A 102 -12.05 2.32 -4.84
C LEU A 102 -10.75 2.78 -5.52
N PHE A 103 -10.83 3.92 -6.20
CA PHE A 103 -9.69 4.64 -6.76
C PHE A 103 -9.57 6.02 -6.10
N LEU A 104 -8.37 6.36 -5.64
CA LEU A 104 -8.06 7.66 -5.05
C LEU A 104 -6.80 8.23 -5.69
N GLY A 105 -6.88 9.45 -6.20
CA GLY A 105 -5.75 10.13 -6.82
C GLY A 105 -6.13 11.52 -7.35
N PRO A 106 -5.20 12.21 -8.02
CA PRO A 106 -5.48 13.52 -8.63
C PRO A 106 -6.41 13.42 -9.84
N ARG A 107 -6.96 14.54 -10.31
CA ARG A 107 -7.82 14.58 -11.51
C ARG A 107 -7.18 13.95 -12.74
N GLY A 108 -5.86 14.12 -12.91
CA GLY A 108 -5.10 13.50 -14.00
C GLY A 108 -5.13 11.96 -13.95
N PHE A 109 -5.07 11.38 -12.75
CA PHE A 109 -5.21 9.93 -12.56
C PHE A 109 -6.61 9.44 -12.97
N TYR A 110 -7.66 10.17 -12.57
CA TYR A 110 -9.02 9.83 -13.00
C TYR A 110 -9.25 10.01 -14.51
N ALA A 111 -8.61 11.00 -15.13
CA ALA A 111 -8.64 11.17 -16.58
C ALA A 111 -8.00 9.97 -17.28
N ALA A 112 -6.79 9.57 -16.85
CA ALA A 112 -6.11 8.38 -17.37
C ALA A 112 -6.99 7.13 -17.26
N LEU A 113 -7.64 6.89 -16.11
CA LEU A 113 -8.56 5.74 -15.96
C LEU A 113 -9.75 5.77 -16.92
N ARG A 114 -10.29 6.95 -17.24
CA ARG A 114 -11.41 7.09 -18.20
C ARG A 114 -10.98 6.89 -19.64
N GLU A 115 -9.75 7.27 -19.95
CA GLU A 115 -9.17 7.21 -21.30
C GLU A 115 -8.58 5.84 -21.63
N LEU A 116 -8.48 4.92 -20.66
CA LEU A 116 -8.03 3.54 -20.89
C LEU A 116 -8.90 2.83 -21.95
N PRO A 117 -8.28 2.13 -22.92
CA PRO A 117 -8.99 1.22 -23.81
C PRO A 117 -9.81 0.21 -23.02
N GLU A 118 -10.95 -0.23 -23.58
CA GLU A 118 -11.87 -1.14 -22.88
C GLU A 118 -11.20 -2.43 -22.42
N ALA A 119 -10.32 -3.00 -23.25
CA ALA A 119 -9.57 -4.22 -22.94
C ALA A 119 -8.64 -4.04 -21.71
N GLU A 120 -7.97 -2.88 -21.60
CA GLU A 120 -7.13 -2.58 -20.43
C GLU A 120 -7.96 -2.28 -19.20
N ARG A 121 -9.07 -1.54 -19.38
CA ARG A 121 -10.01 -1.23 -18.29
C ARG A 121 -10.63 -2.51 -17.71
N ALA A 122 -10.89 -3.52 -18.54
CA ALA A 122 -11.43 -4.81 -18.11
C ALA A 122 -10.47 -5.61 -17.19
N LEU A 123 -9.18 -5.29 -17.19
CA LEU A 123 -8.20 -5.90 -16.27
C LEU A 123 -8.40 -5.46 -14.81
N PHE A 124 -9.13 -4.36 -14.57
CA PHE A 124 -9.42 -3.82 -13.25
C PHE A 124 -10.82 -4.23 -12.79
N GLY A 125 -10.90 -5.29 -11.99
CA GLY A 125 -12.14 -5.77 -11.39
C GLY A 125 -12.57 -4.91 -10.21
N MET A 126 -13.56 -4.04 -10.40
CA MET A 126 -14.16 -3.30 -9.30
C MET A 126 -15.06 -4.21 -8.46
N ARG A 127 -14.79 -4.30 -7.16
CA ARG A 127 -15.53 -5.14 -6.19
C ARG A 127 -15.91 -4.33 -4.96
N GLY A 128 -16.88 -4.80 -4.18
CA GLY A 128 -17.20 -4.18 -2.90
C GLY A 128 -16.04 -4.26 -1.92
N VAL A 129 -15.88 -3.26 -1.04
CA VAL A 129 -14.82 -3.25 -0.01
C VAL A 129 -14.89 -4.48 0.89
N ALA A 130 -16.10 -4.99 1.18
CA ALA A 130 -16.30 -6.21 1.94
C ALA A 130 -15.71 -7.46 1.27
N PHE A 131 -15.59 -7.49 -0.06
CA PHE A 131 -14.94 -8.57 -0.79
C PHE A 131 -13.41 -8.42 -0.71
N VAL A 132 -12.90 -7.23 -1.03
CA VAL A 132 -11.44 -6.97 -1.12
C VAL A 132 -10.75 -7.16 0.23
N ASN A 133 -11.39 -6.68 1.31
CA ASN A 133 -10.81 -6.63 2.65
C ASN A 133 -11.03 -7.91 3.47
N GLN A 134 -11.58 -8.98 2.89
CA GLN A 134 -11.94 -10.18 3.63
C GLN A 134 -11.30 -11.42 3.02
N LEU A 135 -10.84 -12.33 3.88
CA LEU A 135 -10.33 -13.64 3.46
C LEU A 135 -11.39 -14.74 3.62
N TYR A 136 -12.07 -14.75 4.76
CA TYR A 136 -13.01 -15.81 5.14
C TYR A 136 -14.38 -15.60 4.49
N GLY A 137 -14.98 -16.68 4.00
CA GLY A 137 -16.27 -16.68 3.30
C GLY A 137 -16.44 -17.94 2.46
N ALA A 138 -17.54 -18.02 1.72
CA ALA A 138 -17.83 -19.16 0.84
C ALA A 138 -16.77 -19.34 -0.27
N ASP A 139 -16.12 -18.26 -0.68
CA ASP A 139 -15.09 -18.17 -1.70
C ASP A 139 -13.67 -18.14 -1.13
N GLN A 140 -13.48 -18.56 0.13
CA GLN A 140 -12.18 -18.50 0.81
C GLN A 140 -11.07 -19.21 0.04
N GLU A 141 -11.34 -20.37 -0.56
CA GLU A 141 -10.32 -21.09 -1.32
C GLU A 141 -9.86 -20.29 -2.54
N LEU A 142 -10.80 -19.78 -3.33
CA LEU A 142 -10.52 -18.91 -4.48
C LEU A 142 -9.65 -17.72 -4.05
N ARG A 143 -10.02 -17.10 -2.93
CA ARG A 143 -9.31 -15.97 -2.33
C ARG A 143 -7.89 -16.28 -1.86
N ILE A 144 -7.62 -17.52 -1.44
CA ILE A 144 -6.28 -17.99 -1.07
C ILE A 144 -5.46 -18.20 -2.33
N LEU A 145 -6.00 -18.88 -3.34
CA LEU A 145 -5.30 -19.15 -4.61
C LEU A 145 -4.93 -17.85 -5.36
N GLN A 146 -5.77 -16.82 -5.25
CA GLN A 146 -5.50 -15.51 -5.84
C GLN A 146 -4.48 -14.65 -5.07
N ARG A 147 -4.19 -14.97 -3.79
CA ARG A 147 -3.34 -14.14 -2.90
C ARG A 147 -2.02 -14.83 -2.53
N ARG A 148 -1.35 -15.37 -3.55
CA ARG A 148 -0.02 -16.00 -3.41
C ARG A 148 1.06 -14.97 -3.15
N ALA A 149 1.96 -15.27 -2.22
CA ALA A 149 3.04 -14.40 -1.78
C ALA A 149 2.59 -12.96 -1.47
N ALA A 150 1.38 -12.80 -0.91
CA ALA A 150 0.75 -11.49 -0.74
C ALA A 150 1.54 -10.57 0.20
N ARG A 151 1.60 -9.28 -0.11
CA ARG A 151 2.26 -8.25 0.71
C ARG A 151 1.26 -7.16 1.05
N PHE A 152 0.89 -7.07 2.32
CA PHE A 152 -0.07 -6.11 2.82
C PHE A 152 0.65 -4.93 3.45
N ILE A 153 0.70 -3.81 2.74
CA ILE A 153 1.45 -2.62 3.15
C ILE A 153 0.47 -1.57 3.67
N ASN A 154 0.67 -1.12 4.91
CA ASN A 154 -0.10 -0.05 5.52
C ASN A 154 0.83 0.95 6.21
N THR A 155 0.40 2.20 6.34
CA THR A 155 1.07 3.16 7.22
C THR A 155 0.47 3.12 8.63
N THR A 156 1.28 3.43 9.64
CA THR A 156 0.82 3.58 11.03
C THR A 156 1.43 4.84 11.65
N MET A 157 0.79 5.38 12.69
CA MET A 157 1.27 6.61 13.33
C MET A 157 2.45 6.30 14.25
N MET A 158 2.36 5.21 15.03
CA MET A 158 3.34 4.83 16.05
C MET A 158 3.42 3.31 16.18
N VAL A 159 4.55 2.83 16.68
CA VAL A 159 4.79 1.42 17.01
C VAL A 159 5.43 1.32 18.40
N THR A 160 4.97 0.41 19.24
CA THR A 160 5.62 0.14 20.53
C THR A 160 6.82 -0.80 20.36
N LEU A 161 7.81 -0.77 21.26
CA LEU A 161 8.96 -1.68 21.20
C LEU A 161 8.58 -3.15 21.42
N LEU A 162 7.36 -3.42 21.87
CA LEU A 162 6.80 -4.78 21.92
C LEU A 162 6.12 -5.20 20.59
N GLY A 163 6.01 -4.29 19.61
CA GLY A 163 5.50 -4.56 18.28
C GLY A 163 4.00 -4.30 18.07
N ALA A 164 3.33 -3.59 19.00
CA ALA A 164 1.95 -3.14 18.76
C ALA A 164 1.95 -1.86 17.90
N ALA A 165 0.98 -1.72 16.99
CA ALA A 165 0.85 -0.52 16.15
C ALA A 165 -0.36 0.32 16.55
N VAL A 166 -0.24 1.63 16.35
CA VAL A 166 -1.26 2.64 16.68
C VAL A 166 -1.51 3.52 15.47
N SER A 167 -2.73 3.50 14.95
CA SER A 167 -3.08 4.09 13.66
C SER A 167 -4.33 4.97 13.68
N ASP A 168 -5.15 4.94 14.73
CA ASP A 168 -6.48 5.57 14.73
C ASP A 168 -6.71 6.56 15.86
N GLN A 169 -6.04 6.41 17.01
CA GLN A 169 -6.36 7.17 18.22
C GLN A 169 -5.11 7.73 18.93
N LEU A 170 -5.27 8.91 19.54
CA LEU A 170 -4.32 9.45 20.50
C LEU A 170 -4.52 8.81 21.88
N GLU A 171 -3.51 8.90 22.75
CA GLU A 171 -3.56 8.40 24.13
C GLU A 171 -4.68 9.05 24.95
N THR A 172 -5.07 10.28 24.61
CA THR A 172 -6.21 11.01 25.18
C THR A 172 -7.57 10.41 24.83
N GLY A 173 -7.62 9.44 23.92
CA GLY A 173 -8.85 8.90 23.36
C GLY A 173 -9.38 9.68 22.15
N GLU A 174 -8.71 10.74 21.72
CA GLU A 174 -9.09 11.49 20.52
C GLU A 174 -8.85 10.65 19.26
N VAL A 175 -9.91 10.46 18.46
CA VAL A 175 -9.84 9.74 17.19
C VAL A 175 -9.24 10.65 16.12
N VAL A 176 -8.15 10.19 15.50
CA VAL A 176 -7.46 10.90 14.41
C VAL A 176 -8.00 10.45 13.05
N SER A 177 -8.25 9.15 12.90
CA SER A 177 -8.77 8.56 11.67
C SER A 177 -9.44 7.23 11.97
N GLY A 178 -10.32 6.76 11.07
CA GLY A 178 -10.83 5.39 11.16
C GLY A 178 -9.74 4.35 10.85
N VAL A 179 -9.83 3.18 11.49
CA VAL A 179 -8.91 2.03 11.24
C VAL A 179 -8.95 1.54 9.79
N GLY A 180 -10.11 1.67 9.14
CA GLY A 180 -10.34 1.15 7.79
C GLY A 180 -10.10 -0.36 7.70
N GLY A 181 -9.47 -0.80 6.61
CA GLY A 181 -9.14 -2.22 6.38
C GLY A 181 -7.84 -2.70 7.02
N GLN A 182 -7.10 -1.85 7.74
CA GLN A 182 -5.74 -2.16 8.20
C GLN A 182 -5.71 -3.46 9.02
N TYR A 183 -6.58 -3.58 10.02
CA TYR A 183 -6.68 -4.79 10.84
C TYR A 183 -6.92 -6.05 9.99
N ASN A 184 -7.87 -5.98 9.05
CA ASN A 184 -8.24 -7.12 8.22
C ASN A 184 -7.06 -7.61 7.37
N PHE A 185 -6.30 -6.69 6.77
CA PHE A 185 -5.14 -7.05 5.95
C PHE A 185 -3.98 -7.59 6.79
N VAL A 186 -3.78 -7.06 8.01
CA VAL A 186 -2.80 -7.62 8.94
C VAL A 186 -3.20 -9.05 9.33
N ALA A 187 -4.44 -9.27 9.75
CA ALA A 187 -4.94 -10.60 10.12
C ALA A 187 -4.86 -11.58 8.94
N MET A 188 -5.21 -11.13 7.74
CA MET A 188 -5.10 -11.90 6.50
C MET A 188 -3.67 -12.34 6.19
N ALA A 189 -2.68 -11.48 6.45
CA ALA A 189 -1.27 -11.83 6.27
C ALA A 189 -0.79 -12.97 7.17
N HIS A 190 -1.39 -13.12 8.37
CA HIS A 190 -1.08 -14.21 9.29
C HIS A 190 -1.82 -15.50 8.94
N ALA A 191 -2.97 -15.40 8.29
CA ALA A 191 -3.78 -16.55 7.87
C ALA A 191 -3.29 -17.19 6.55
N LEU A 192 -2.68 -16.40 5.67
CA LEU A 192 -2.13 -16.89 4.40
C LEU A 192 -0.71 -17.47 4.58
N PRO A 193 -0.39 -18.65 4.01
CA PRO A 193 0.87 -19.36 4.27
C PRO A 193 2.16 -18.57 3.96
N ASP A 194 2.15 -17.76 2.91
CA ASP A 194 3.32 -17.06 2.37
C ASP A 194 3.15 -15.54 2.34
N ALA A 195 2.13 -15.01 3.03
CA ALA A 195 1.83 -13.59 3.07
C ALA A 195 2.60 -12.88 4.19
N ARG A 196 2.81 -11.58 4.00
CA ARG A 196 3.47 -10.70 4.99
C ARG A 196 2.69 -9.41 5.18
N SER A 197 2.60 -8.96 6.43
CA SER A 197 2.13 -7.64 6.82
C SER A 197 3.32 -6.70 7.00
N ILE A 198 3.24 -5.53 6.38
CA ILE A 198 4.29 -4.50 6.40
C ILE A 198 3.66 -3.21 6.91
N LEU A 199 4.13 -2.73 8.06
CA LEU A 199 3.71 -1.48 8.67
C LEU A 199 4.80 -0.43 8.51
N CYS A 200 4.51 0.58 7.71
CA CYS A 200 5.39 1.73 7.48
C CYS A 200 5.13 2.81 8.52
N VAL A 201 6.17 3.25 9.23
CA VAL A 201 6.10 4.29 10.26
C VAL A 201 7.26 5.26 10.09
N ARG A 202 6.99 6.56 10.13
CA ARG A 202 8.07 7.56 10.24
C ARG A 202 8.79 7.35 11.55
N ALA A 203 10.13 7.33 11.61
CA ALA A 203 10.82 7.08 12.88
C ALA A 203 10.55 8.18 13.92
N THR A 204 10.29 9.41 13.48
CA THR A 204 10.00 10.56 14.34
C THR A 204 8.85 11.42 13.82
N ARG A 205 8.31 12.27 14.70
CA ARG A 205 7.37 13.34 14.38
C ARG A 205 7.77 14.64 15.08
N THR A 206 7.42 15.77 14.50
CA THR A 206 7.66 17.09 15.10
C THR A 206 6.34 17.83 15.26
N ARG A 207 6.06 18.28 16.49
CA ARG A 207 4.88 19.09 16.81
C ARG A 207 5.28 20.22 17.76
N GLY A 208 4.86 21.45 17.45
CA GLY A 208 5.19 22.62 18.27
C GLY A 208 6.69 22.86 18.43
N GLY A 209 7.48 22.55 17.40
CA GLY A 209 8.96 22.65 17.44
C GLY A 209 9.67 21.54 18.20
N ARG A 210 8.95 20.61 18.83
CA ARG A 210 9.54 19.46 19.53
C ARG A 210 9.48 18.21 18.69
N THR A 211 10.64 17.57 18.47
CA THR A 211 10.74 16.27 17.80
C THR A 211 10.61 15.15 18.83
N THR A 212 9.83 14.13 18.54
CA THR A 212 9.69 12.92 19.36
C THR A 212 9.75 11.66 18.50
N SER A 213 10.14 10.54 19.10
CA SER A 213 10.07 9.22 18.45
C SER A 213 8.62 8.78 18.18
N ASN A 214 8.39 8.07 17.08
CA ASN A 214 7.16 7.30 16.85
C ASN A 214 7.35 5.82 17.23
N LEU A 215 8.58 5.39 17.49
CA LEU A 215 8.86 4.13 18.18
C LEU A 215 8.84 4.40 19.69
N LEU A 216 7.87 3.82 20.38
CA LEU A 216 7.57 4.12 21.78
C LEU A 216 7.83 2.91 22.66
N TRP A 217 8.08 3.12 23.95
CA TRP A 217 8.11 1.99 24.89
C TRP A 217 6.70 1.37 25.04
N SER A 218 5.70 2.21 25.29
CA SER A 218 4.31 1.84 25.51
C SER A 218 3.38 2.93 24.95
N TYR A 219 2.09 2.58 24.79
CA TYR A 219 1.02 3.50 24.41
C TYR A 219 -0.30 3.02 25.04
N GLY A 220 -1.21 3.95 25.35
CA GLY A 220 -2.48 3.62 26.01
C GLY A 220 -3.45 2.75 25.20
N HIS A 221 -3.29 2.68 23.87
CA HIS A 221 -4.18 1.95 22.96
C HIS A 221 -3.38 1.22 21.87
N ALA A 222 -4.00 0.26 21.20
CA ALA A 222 -3.40 -0.45 20.07
C ALA A 222 -4.45 -0.77 19.00
N THR A 223 -4.17 -0.39 17.76
CA THR A 223 -4.98 -0.78 16.59
C THR A 223 -4.65 -2.21 16.16
N ILE A 224 -3.34 -2.51 16.12
CA ILE A 224 -2.81 -3.83 15.81
C ILE A 224 -2.12 -4.38 17.05
N PRO A 225 -2.65 -5.46 17.67
CA PRO A 225 -2.03 -6.05 18.85
C PRO A 225 -0.68 -6.66 18.50
N ARG A 226 0.25 -6.66 19.47
CA ARG A 226 1.61 -7.17 19.28
C ARG A 226 1.71 -8.62 18.77
N HIS A 227 0.68 -9.43 18.99
CA HIS A 227 0.64 -10.83 18.53
C HIS A 227 0.54 -10.94 17.00
N LEU A 228 0.09 -9.87 16.33
CA LEU A 228 0.02 -9.76 14.88
C LEU A 228 1.23 -9.00 14.30
N ARG A 229 2.30 -8.79 15.07
CA ARG A 229 3.53 -8.15 14.58
C ARG A 229 4.15 -8.95 13.44
N ASP A 230 4.65 -8.24 12.44
CA ASP A 230 5.28 -8.85 11.28
C ASP A 230 6.49 -8.01 10.81
N ILE A 231 6.35 -7.13 9.82
CA ILE A 231 7.42 -6.24 9.37
C ILE A 231 7.10 -4.79 9.76
N VAL A 232 8.08 -4.09 10.33
CA VAL A 232 8.03 -2.64 10.54
C VAL A 232 9.11 -1.96 9.70
N VAL A 233 8.72 -0.94 8.93
CA VAL A 233 9.63 -0.19 8.06
C VAL A 233 9.67 1.27 8.49
N THR A 234 10.88 1.77 8.72
CA THR A 234 11.14 3.21 8.87
C THR A 234 12.02 3.69 7.73
N GLU A 235 12.28 5.00 7.66
CA GLU A 235 13.28 5.54 6.74
C GLU A 235 14.70 5.01 6.98
N TYR A 236 14.97 4.35 8.11
CA TYR A 236 16.28 3.83 8.47
C TYR A 236 16.47 2.34 8.21
N GLY A 237 15.40 1.61 7.88
CA GLY A 237 15.50 0.19 7.55
C GLY A 237 14.24 -0.61 7.87
N ILE A 238 14.43 -1.93 7.92
CA ILE A 238 13.37 -2.92 8.06
C ILE A 238 13.64 -3.73 9.34
N ALA A 239 12.63 -3.83 10.20
CA ALA A 239 12.59 -4.73 11.34
C ALA A 239 11.63 -5.88 11.04
N ASP A 240 12.18 -7.06 10.76
CA ASP A 240 11.41 -8.31 10.60
C ASP A 240 11.24 -9.00 11.96
N ILE A 241 10.03 -8.89 12.53
CA ILE A 241 9.71 -9.24 13.91
C ILE A 241 8.63 -10.33 14.04
N ARG A 242 8.21 -10.96 12.94
CA ARG A 242 7.26 -12.07 12.97
C ARG A 242 7.87 -13.27 13.69
N GLY A 243 7.13 -13.84 14.65
CA GLY A 243 7.58 -15.02 15.41
C GLY A 243 8.78 -14.80 16.33
N ARG A 244 9.30 -13.56 16.43
CA ARG A 244 10.41 -13.21 17.33
C ARG A 244 9.94 -13.16 18.78
N THR A 245 10.88 -13.27 19.71
CA THR A 245 10.67 -12.98 21.15
C THR A 245 10.52 -11.48 21.39
N ASP A 246 10.07 -11.09 22.59
CA ASP A 246 10.02 -9.67 22.98
C ASP A 246 11.41 -9.01 22.91
N GLU A 247 12.46 -9.69 23.38
CA GLU A 247 13.83 -9.16 23.35
C GLU A 247 14.33 -8.92 21.91
N GLU A 248 14.17 -9.92 21.03
CA GLU A 248 14.54 -9.79 19.61
C GLU A 248 13.74 -8.69 18.90
N THR A 249 12.46 -8.55 19.24
CA THR A 249 11.59 -7.50 18.68
C THR A 249 12.08 -6.11 19.10
N ILE A 250 12.41 -5.93 20.38
CA ILE A 250 12.96 -4.68 20.90
C ILE A 250 14.28 -4.37 20.20
N ALA A 251 15.18 -5.35 20.09
CA ALA A 251 16.47 -5.19 19.42
C ALA A 251 16.31 -4.75 17.95
N ALA A 252 15.42 -5.40 17.20
CA ALA A 252 15.14 -5.08 15.80
C ALA A 252 14.51 -3.69 15.64
N LEU A 253 13.56 -3.31 16.51
CA LEU A 253 12.93 -1.99 16.46
C LEU A 253 13.90 -0.86 16.86
N LEU A 254 14.80 -1.10 17.82
CA LEU A 254 15.88 -0.16 18.13
C LEU A 254 16.77 0.09 16.91
N ASN A 255 17.05 -0.93 16.09
CA ASN A 255 17.90 -0.81 14.91
C ASN A 255 17.31 0.08 13.80
N VAL A 256 15.99 0.27 13.80
CA VAL A 256 15.27 1.14 12.84
C VAL A 256 14.70 2.41 13.49
N ALA A 257 14.98 2.64 14.78
CA ALA A 257 14.66 3.87 15.48
C ALA A 257 15.64 5.00 15.09
N ASP A 258 15.19 6.25 15.27
CA ASP A 258 16.07 7.41 15.15
C ASP A 258 17.09 7.42 16.31
N SER A 259 18.37 7.61 15.98
CA SER A 259 19.47 7.47 16.94
C SER A 259 19.45 8.51 18.06
N ARG A 260 18.68 9.61 17.91
CA ARG A 260 18.45 10.57 19.01
C ARG A 260 17.67 9.96 20.19
N PHE A 261 16.89 8.90 19.95
CA PHE A 261 15.99 8.30 20.96
C PHE A 261 16.37 6.86 21.33
N GLN A 262 17.31 6.24 20.60
CA GLN A 262 17.73 4.85 20.78
C GLN A 262 18.18 4.51 22.21
N GLU A 263 19.01 5.36 22.84
CA GLU A 263 19.53 5.10 24.19
C GLU A 263 18.44 5.20 25.27
N GLU A 264 17.54 6.17 25.16
CA GLU A 264 16.39 6.31 26.07
C GLU A 264 15.47 5.09 25.98
N LEU A 265 15.17 4.65 24.76
CA LEU A 265 14.35 3.46 24.50
C LEU A 265 15.01 2.18 25.04
N LEU A 266 16.32 2.02 24.82
CA LEU A 266 17.09 0.90 25.36
C LEU A 266 17.10 0.90 26.89
N ALA A 267 17.27 2.07 27.52
CA ALA A 267 17.25 2.21 28.97
C ALA A 267 15.90 1.77 29.56
N ARG A 268 14.79 2.15 28.94
CA ARG A 268 13.44 1.69 29.35
C ARG A 268 13.28 0.19 29.21
N ALA A 269 13.74 -0.40 28.11
CA ALA A 269 13.69 -1.85 27.91
C ALA A 269 14.50 -2.62 28.95
N ARG A 270 15.69 -2.11 29.32
CA ARG A 270 16.52 -2.68 30.38
C ARG A 270 15.85 -2.58 31.75
N ALA A 271 15.32 -1.41 32.09
CA ALA A 271 14.63 -1.19 33.36
C ALA A 271 13.43 -2.13 33.54
N ALA A 272 12.76 -2.49 32.43
CA ALA A 272 11.67 -3.46 32.42
C ALA A 272 12.11 -4.93 32.38
N GLY A 273 13.41 -5.23 32.34
CA GLY A 273 13.93 -6.59 32.23
C GLY A 273 13.58 -7.30 30.91
N LYS A 274 13.28 -6.53 29.84
CA LYS A 274 12.83 -7.06 28.54
C LYS A 274 13.95 -7.19 27.51
N ILE A 275 15.16 -6.79 27.87
CA ILE A 275 16.37 -6.95 27.06
C ILE A 275 17.55 -7.19 27.99
N ARG A 276 18.52 -8.01 27.59
CA ARG A 276 19.70 -8.29 28.41
C ARG A 276 20.47 -7.01 28.73
N ALA A 277 21.01 -6.95 29.95
CA ALA A 277 21.70 -5.78 30.46
C ALA A 277 22.94 -5.39 29.61
N ASP A 278 23.63 -6.38 29.05
CA ASP A 278 24.83 -6.22 28.22
C ASP A 278 24.53 -5.92 26.75
N TYR A 279 23.27 -6.05 26.29
CA TYR A 279 22.90 -5.77 24.90
C TYR A 279 23.34 -4.38 24.46
N ARG A 280 23.95 -4.27 23.29
CA ARG A 280 24.29 -3.01 22.64
C ARG A 280 23.67 -2.97 21.26
N ILE A 281 23.09 -1.82 20.91
CA ILE A 281 22.63 -1.54 19.54
C ILE A 281 23.86 -1.62 18.62
N PRO A 282 23.87 -2.48 17.58
CA PRO A 282 25.02 -2.65 16.70
C PRO A 282 25.43 -1.34 16.03
N ALA A 283 26.73 -1.13 15.85
CA ALA A 283 27.30 0.13 15.37
C ALA A 283 26.69 0.63 14.04
N ALA A 284 26.35 -0.29 13.12
CA ALA A 284 25.74 0.04 11.83
C ALA A 284 24.41 0.82 11.95
N PHE A 285 23.69 0.64 13.07
CA PHE A 285 22.38 1.23 13.33
C PHE A 285 22.43 2.45 14.26
N ARG A 286 23.62 2.87 14.72
CA ARG A 286 23.77 4.00 15.66
C ARG A 286 23.85 5.37 14.98
N ASN A 287 23.71 5.40 13.66
CA ASN A 287 23.78 6.61 12.84
C ASN A 287 22.48 6.83 12.05
N ASN A 288 21.32 6.57 12.65
CA ASN A 288 20.01 6.74 12.06
C ASN A 288 19.52 8.17 12.30
N PHE A 289 19.96 9.11 11.46
CA PHE A 289 19.59 10.53 11.54
C PHE A 289 19.08 11.06 10.20
N PRO A 290 18.21 12.07 10.18
CA PRO A 290 17.70 12.64 8.92
C PRO A 290 18.81 13.12 7.98
N GLY A 291 19.85 13.77 8.53
CA GLY A 291 20.98 14.27 7.74
C GLY A 291 21.77 13.16 7.02
N ARG A 292 21.81 11.94 7.57
CA ARG A 292 22.43 10.79 6.87
C ARG A 292 21.66 10.42 5.61
N LEU A 293 20.33 10.44 5.67
CA LEU A 293 19.47 10.16 4.53
C LEU A 293 19.56 11.26 3.48
N GLU A 294 19.65 12.53 3.90
CA GLU A 294 19.87 13.65 2.99
C GLU A 294 21.19 13.52 2.24
N LEU A 295 22.27 13.15 2.93
CA LEU A 295 23.56 12.88 2.30
C LEU A 295 23.50 11.69 1.33
N ALA A 296 22.87 10.58 1.74
CA ALA A 296 22.78 9.37 0.93
C ALA A 296 21.89 9.54 -0.32
N LEU A 297 20.78 10.27 -0.20
CA LEU A 297 19.78 10.42 -1.26
C LEU A 297 19.93 11.71 -2.07
N GLY A 298 20.82 12.63 -1.66
CA GLY A 298 20.93 13.95 -2.26
C GLY A 298 21.32 13.94 -3.75
N SER A 299 22.22 13.04 -4.16
CA SER A 299 22.58 12.87 -5.58
C SER A 299 21.40 12.42 -6.43
N TYR A 300 20.65 11.42 -5.96
CA TYR A 300 19.47 10.89 -6.64
C TYR A 300 18.32 11.90 -6.69
N ARG A 301 18.14 12.72 -5.64
CA ARG A 301 17.20 13.85 -5.67
C ARG A 301 17.53 14.86 -6.76
N ARG A 302 18.81 15.24 -6.89
CA ARG A 302 19.27 16.15 -7.96
C ARG A 302 19.10 15.55 -9.36
N GLN A 303 19.13 14.23 -9.47
CA GLN A 303 18.86 13.50 -10.72
C GLN A 303 17.35 13.33 -11.00
N GLY A 304 16.47 13.76 -10.10
CA GLY A 304 15.02 13.73 -10.29
C GLY A 304 14.31 12.46 -9.83
N TYR A 305 15.01 11.49 -9.21
CA TYR A 305 14.41 10.20 -8.81
C TYR A 305 13.37 10.28 -7.68
N PHE A 306 13.36 11.37 -6.89
CA PHE A 306 12.46 11.54 -5.76
C PHE A 306 11.67 12.85 -5.88
N SER A 307 10.91 12.98 -6.97
CA SER A 307 9.93 14.07 -7.11
C SER A 307 8.96 14.08 -5.92
N GLU A 308 8.56 15.26 -5.47
CA GLU A 308 7.58 15.41 -4.38
C GLU A 308 6.20 14.85 -4.77
N TYR A 309 5.86 14.92 -6.06
CA TYR A 309 4.60 14.44 -6.62
C TYR A 309 4.86 13.53 -7.83
N PRO A 310 5.38 12.30 -7.62
CA PRO A 310 5.81 11.41 -8.71
C PRO A 310 4.65 10.91 -9.57
N PHE A 311 3.41 10.99 -9.08
CA PHE A 311 2.19 10.59 -9.78
C PHE A 311 1.29 11.78 -10.12
N GLY A 312 1.85 12.99 -10.14
CA GLY A 312 1.11 14.24 -10.34
C GLY A 312 0.39 14.73 -9.08
N THR A 313 -0.22 15.90 -9.19
CA THR A 313 -0.95 16.57 -8.09
C THR A 313 -2.01 17.51 -8.68
N ASP A 314 -3.09 17.72 -7.93
CA ASP A 314 -4.09 18.75 -8.25
C ASP A 314 -3.71 20.13 -7.70
N LEU A 315 -2.68 20.20 -6.86
CA LEU A 315 -2.18 21.44 -6.30
C LEU A 315 -1.48 22.26 -7.38
N THR A 316 -1.77 23.56 -7.42
CA THR A 316 -1.02 24.50 -8.26
C THR A 316 0.39 24.71 -7.72
N GLY A 317 1.29 25.26 -8.55
CA GLY A 317 2.64 25.63 -8.09
C GLY A 317 2.63 26.57 -6.89
N ASP A 318 1.68 27.52 -6.87
CA ASP A 318 1.48 28.42 -5.73
C ASP A 318 1.03 27.69 -4.48
N GLU A 319 0.11 26.73 -4.59
CA GLU A 319 -0.38 25.95 -3.45
C GLU A 319 0.73 25.08 -2.84
N ILE A 320 1.59 24.51 -3.68
CA ILE A 320 2.78 23.77 -3.23
C ILE A 320 3.75 24.71 -2.50
N ALA A 321 4.05 25.87 -3.09
CA ALA A 321 4.93 26.88 -2.49
C ALA A 321 4.38 27.38 -1.15
N LEU A 322 3.07 27.69 -1.09
CA LEU A 322 2.38 28.09 0.13
C LEU A 322 2.39 26.99 1.19
N ALA A 323 2.16 25.73 0.81
CA ALA A 323 2.21 24.62 1.76
C ALA A 323 3.61 24.47 2.40
N ARG A 324 4.69 24.68 1.63
CA ARG A 324 6.07 24.71 2.15
C ARG A 324 6.29 25.91 3.07
N ALA A 325 5.85 27.10 2.65
CA ALA A 325 5.95 28.33 3.44
C ALA A 325 5.24 28.21 4.80
N LEU A 326 4.02 27.69 4.81
CA LEU A 326 3.24 27.49 6.04
C LEU A 326 3.89 26.47 6.97
N LYS A 327 4.39 25.34 6.44
CA LYS A 327 5.16 24.36 7.24
C LYS A 327 6.43 24.96 7.83
N TYR A 328 7.12 25.81 7.07
CA TYR A 328 8.30 26.53 7.56
C TYR A 328 7.95 27.47 8.72
N LEU A 329 6.87 28.24 8.59
CA LEU A 329 6.38 29.14 9.64
C LEU A 329 5.92 28.37 10.87
N GLU A 330 5.19 27.28 10.70
CA GLU A 330 4.73 26.42 11.80
C GLU A 330 5.92 25.93 12.65
N ARG A 331 7.01 25.49 12.01
CA ARG A 331 8.23 25.06 12.71
C ARG A 331 8.89 26.17 13.51
N ARG A 332 8.76 27.43 13.08
CA ARG A 332 9.41 28.60 13.69
C ARG A 332 8.50 29.42 14.62
N THR A 333 7.25 28.99 14.78
CA THR A 333 6.26 29.67 15.64
C THR A 333 5.84 28.83 16.85
N GLY A 334 6.59 27.76 17.15
CA GLY A 334 6.30 26.82 18.25
C GLY A 334 6.38 27.40 19.67
N SER A 335 7.15 28.47 19.89
CA SER A 335 7.30 29.12 21.21
C SER A 335 7.11 30.65 21.11
N ALA A 336 6.86 31.32 22.24
CA ALA A 336 6.68 32.78 22.27
C ALA A 336 7.92 33.52 21.74
N LEU A 337 9.12 33.12 22.16
CA LEU A 337 10.39 33.68 21.66
C LEU A 337 10.57 33.43 20.16
N ALA A 338 10.26 32.23 19.68
CA ALA A 338 10.39 31.89 18.26
C ALA A 338 9.39 32.68 17.39
N ARG A 339 8.16 32.91 17.89
CA ARG A 339 7.17 33.78 17.23
C ARG A 339 7.66 35.21 17.12
N LEU A 340 8.23 35.77 18.19
CA LEU A 340 8.78 37.12 18.19
C LEU A 340 9.94 37.24 17.19
N GLY A 341 10.87 36.30 17.21
CA GLY A 341 11.98 36.25 16.26
C GLY A 341 11.51 36.14 14.80
N THR A 342 10.51 35.30 14.54
CA THR A 342 9.93 35.14 13.19
C THR A 342 9.19 36.38 12.73
N ALA A 343 8.44 37.04 13.62
CA ALA A 343 7.76 38.30 13.33
C ALA A 343 8.78 39.42 13.03
N ALA A 344 9.87 39.51 13.80
CA ALA A 344 10.95 40.46 13.56
C ALA A 344 11.64 40.21 12.20
N ALA A 345 11.94 38.94 11.88
CA ALA A 345 12.50 38.58 10.58
C ALA A 345 11.56 38.94 9.42
N ALA A 346 10.24 38.75 9.61
CA ALA A 346 9.23 39.09 8.62
C ALA A 346 9.18 40.60 8.33
N LEU A 347 9.57 41.48 9.27
CA LEU A 347 9.59 42.93 9.01
C LEU A 347 10.52 43.32 7.85
N GLY A 348 11.56 42.53 7.59
CA GLY A 348 12.48 42.70 6.46
C GLY A 348 11.99 42.09 5.15
N ALA A 349 11.01 41.17 5.19
CA ALA A 349 10.45 40.53 4.01
C ALA A 349 9.52 41.50 3.27
N ARG A 350 9.74 41.68 1.97
CA ARG A 350 8.93 42.58 1.12
C ARG A 350 8.27 41.79 -0.01
N PRO A 351 6.96 42.00 -0.27
CA PRO A 351 6.31 41.40 -1.42
C PRO A 351 7.00 41.87 -2.71
N ALA A 352 7.13 40.94 -3.65
CA ALA A 352 7.73 41.14 -4.96
C ALA A 352 6.83 40.46 -6.00
N GLU A 353 7.04 40.73 -7.28
CA GLU A 353 6.20 40.20 -8.36
C GLU A 353 6.05 38.68 -8.31
N ARG A 354 7.15 37.96 -8.01
CA ARG A 354 7.16 36.50 -7.85
C ARG A 354 6.24 35.98 -6.73
N HIS A 355 5.85 36.82 -5.77
CA HIS A 355 4.95 36.46 -4.66
C HIS A 355 3.48 36.77 -4.97
N ALA A 356 3.19 37.53 -6.02
CA ALA A 356 1.88 38.13 -6.25
C ALA A 356 0.75 37.08 -6.34
N SER A 357 0.97 36.00 -7.09
CA SER A 357 -0.04 34.95 -7.26
C SER A 357 -0.35 34.22 -5.95
N ALA A 358 0.68 33.79 -5.23
CA ALA A 358 0.54 33.16 -3.92
C ALA A 358 -0.12 34.08 -2.86
N LEU A 359 0.24 35.36 -2.84
CA LEU A 359 -0.39 36.33 -1.93
C LEU A 359 -1.86 36.58 -2.27
N LYS A 360 -2.20 36.67 -3.56
CA LYS A 360 -3.60 36.77 -4.01
C LYS A 360 -4.40 35.53 -3.59
N ARG A 361 -3.82 34.34 -3.68
CA ARG A 361 -4.45 33.07 -3.23
C ARG A 361 -4.75 33.06 -1.73
N MET A 362 -3.91 33.71 -0.93
CA MET A 362 -4.07 33.87 0.52
C MET A 362 -4.92 35.09 0.92
N GLU A 363 -5.42 35.87 -0.05
CA GLU A 363 -6.12 37.15 0.19
C GLU A 363 -5.26 38.18 0.93
N LEU A 364 -3.94 38.18 0.63
CA LEU A 364 -2.93 39.04 1.26
C LEU A 364 -2.20 39.92 0.23
N ASP A 365 -2.70 40.06 -0.99
CA ASP A 365 -2.12 40.95 -2.01
C ASP A 365 -2.37 42.43 -1.69
N THR A 366 -3.50 42.75 -1.05
CA THR A 366 -3.94 44.10 -0.67
C THR A 366 -4.30 44.21 0.83
N PRO A 367 -3.30 44.18 1.74
CA PRO A 367 -3.56 44.13 3.18
C PRO A 367 -4.18 45.44 3.71
N ARG A 368 -5.32 45.32 4.40
CA ARG A 368 -6.18 46.42 4.87
C ARG A 368 -5.77 46.96 6.23
N ASP A 369 -5.20 46.12 7.09
CA ASP A 369 -4.80 46.49 8.44
C ASP A 369 -3.37 46.05 8.79
N PHE A 370 -2.91 46.40 9.99
CA PHE A 370 -1.56 46.05 10.45
C PHE A 370 -1.37 44.52 10.59
N ARG A 371 -2.43 43.79 10.92
CA ARG A 371 -2.39 42.34 11.09
C ARG A 371 -2.22 41.65 9.74
N GLU A 372 -3.00 42.01 8.73
CA GLU A 372 -2.89 41.51 7.36
C GLU A 372 -1.52 41.86 6.76
N ARG A 373 -0.98 43.06 7.04
CA ARG A 373 0.40 43.42 6.63
C ARG A 373 1.45 42.51 7.25
N LEU A 374 1.31 42.19 8.54
CA LEU A 374 2.21 41.25 9.22
C LEU A 374 2.08 39.83 8.64
N LEU A 375 0.85 39.37 8.39
CA LEU A 375 0.59 38.05 7.77
C LEU A 375 1.18 37.97 6.36
N GLN A 376 0.98 38.99 5.53
CA GLN A 376 1.58 39.08 4.19
C GLN A 376 3.10 38.91 4.27
N ARG A 377 3.75 39.65 5.17
CA ARG A 377 5.20 39.57 5.37
C ARG A 377 5.67 38.22 5.88
N LEU A 378 4.92 37.59 6.78
CA LEU A 378 5.20 36.23 7.25
C LEU A 378 5.11 35.21 6.10
N VAL A 379 4.08 35.30 5.26
CA VAL A 379 3.93 34.44 4.09
C VAL A 379 5.08 34.65 3.11
N VAL A 380 5.47 35.90 2.82
CA VAL A 380 6.64 36.20 1.97
C VAL A 380 7.92 35.59 2.56
N LEU A 381 8.17 35.78 3.86
CA LEU A 381 9.32 35.18 4.54
C LEU A 381 9.32 33.65 4.39
N GLY A 382 8.16 33.02 4.50
CA GLY A 382 8.02 31.58 4.31
C GLY A 382 8.23 31.13 2.87
N LEU A 383 7.73 31.89 1.88
CA LEU A 383 7.91 31.61 0.45
C LEU A 383 9.38 31.73 0.03
N ASP A 384 10.06 32.79 0.48
CA ASP A 384 11.48 32.99 0.22
C ASP A 384 12.34 31.87 0.84
N ALA A 385 11.97 31.38 2.03
CA ALA A 385 12.67 30.31 2.70
C ALA A 385 12.35 28.91 2.16
N GLY A 386 11.18 28.72 1.56
CA GLY A 386 10.71 27.44 0.99
C GLY A 386 11.04 27.23 -0.50
N ALA A 387 11.65 28.24 -1.13
CA ALA A 387 12.17 28.18 -2.50
C ALA A 387 13.53 27.46 -2.62
N VAL A 388 14.17 27.17 -1.48
CA VAL A 388 15.39 26.35 -1.33
C VAL A 388 14.99 24.96 -0.89
#